data_AF-A0A819KZM9-F1
#
_entry.id   AF-A0A819KZM9-F1
#
_cell.length_a   1.000
_cell.length_b   1.000
_cell.length_c   1.000
_cell.angle_alpha   90.00
_cell.angle_beta   90.00
_cell.angle_gamma   90.00
#
_symmetry.space_group_name_H-M   'P 1'
#
loop_
_entity.id
_entity.type
_entity.pdbx_description
1 polymer ?
#
loop_
_entity_poly.entity_id
_entity_poly.type
_entity_poly.pdbx_seq_one_letter_code
_entity_poly.pdbx_strand_id
1 'polypeptide(L)'
;MIIIIKVNILEKSGQLLLDEKITPITKYLYEDLNKEENKYLVGHFTVDKQIDSAIMLICLDNDDPSKLNKSLSKVQRMEYILGKYLCNNLLNRWYDKSFNMTMVSDGTLDLHCEHTWNDDVTLLRFL
;
A
#
# COMPACT_ATOMS: atom_id res chain seq x y z
N MET A 1 -4.42 3.76 13.90
CA MET A 1 -2.96 3.59 14.10
C MET A 1 -2.43 2.84 12.90
N ILE A 2 -1.32 3.29 12.32
CA ILE A 2 -0.73 2.78 11.08
C ILE A 2 0.59 2.15 11.49
N ILE A 3 0.76 0.87 11.19
CA ILE A 3 2.00 0.14 11.44
C ILE A 3 2.79 0.16 10.13
N ILE A 4 4.01 0.69 10.16
CA ILE A 4 4.91 0.72 9.00
C ILE A 4 6.01 -0.30 9.24
N ILE A 5 6.23 -1.18 8.27
CA ILE A 5 7.19 -2.28 8.40
C ILE A 5 8.16 -2.25 7.23
N LYS A 6 9.44 -2.26 7.55
CA LYS A 6 10.50 -2.39 6.56
C LYS A 6 10.69 -3.87 6.21
N VAL A 7 10.58 -4.17 4.92
CA VAL A 7 10.90 -5.48 4.36
C VAL A 7 12.06 -5.30 3.38
N ASN A 8 13.16 -6.02 3.61
CA ASN A 8 14.22 -6.10 2.62
C ASN A 8 13.81 -7.13 1.57
N ILE A 9 13.71 -6.72 0.30
CA ILE A 9 13.44 -7.61 -0.82
C ILE A 9 14.71 -8.00 -1.60
N LEU A 10 15.87 -7.47 -1.17
CA LEU A 10 17.18 -7.75 -1.75
C LEU A 10 18.06 -8.42 -0.70
N GLU A 11 18.81 -9.43 -1.14
CA GLU A 11 19.92 -10.00 -0.39
C GLU A 11 21.10 -9.03 -0.35
N LYS A 12 22.08 -9.29 0.53
CA LYS A 12 23.32 -8.49 0.60
C LYS A 12 24.12 -8.52 -0.71
N SER A 13 23.93 -9.56 -1.52
CA SER A 13 24.50 -9.69 -2.86
C SER A 13 23.86 -8.74 -3.90
N GLY A 14 22.73 -8.10 -3.56
CA GLY A 14 21.91 -7.32 -4.49
C GLY A 14 20.91 -8.15 -5.30
N GLN A 15 20.86 -9.48 -5.10
CA GLN A 15 19.86 -10.33 -5.74
C GLN A 15 18.49 -10.19 -5.06
N LEU A 16 17.41 -10.32 -5.82
CA LEU A 16 16.05 -10.38 -5.28
C LEU A 16 15.88 -11.61 -4.38
N LEU A 17 15.17 -11.43 -3.27
CA LEU A 17 14.72 -12.55 -2.47
C LEU A 17 13.81 -13.45 -3.29
N LEU A 18 14.00 -14.76 -3.13
CA LEU A 18 13.14 -15.77 -3.71
C LEU A 18 11.76 -15.74 -3.04
N ASP A 19 10.73 -16.12 -3.79
CA ASP A 19 9.35 -16.16 -3.31
C ASP A 19 9.18 -17.01 -2.04
N GLU A 20 9.90 -18.13 -1.95
CA GLU A 20 9.93 -19.00 -0.77
C GLU A 20 10.28 -18.26 0.52
N LYS A 21 11.04 -17.16 0.43
CA LYS A 21 11.39 -16.29 1.56
C LYS A 21 10.41 -15.12 1.73
N ILE A 22 9.82 -14.60 0.64
CA ILE A 22 8.90 -13.46 0.67
C ILE A 22 7.51 -13.87 1.16
N THR A 23 6.96 -14.96 0.63
CA THR A 23 5.61 -15.43 0.93
C THR A 23 5.32 -15.59 2.43
N PRO A 24 6.20 -16.23 3.24
CA PRO A 24 6.00 -16.32 4.69
C PRO A 24 5.98 -14.95 5.39
N ILE A 25 6.80 -14.00 4.93
CA ILE A 25 6.83 -12.64 5.47
C ILE A 25 5.50 -11.96 5.17
N THR A 26 5.05 -11.97 3.92
CA THR A 26 3.77 -11.37 3.53
C THR A 26 2.59 -11.96 4.29
N LYS A 27 2.60 -13.29 4.50
CA LYS A 27 1.58 -13.98 5.31
C LYS A 27 1.57 -13.50 6.75
N TYR A 28 2.73 -13.42 7.41
CA TYR A 28 2.86 -12.88 8.76
C TYR A 28 2.35 -11.43 8.84
N LEU A 29 2.72 -10.59 7.87
CA LEU A 29 2.27 -9.19 7.81
C LEU A 29 0.75 -9.08 7.68
N TYR A 30 0.12 -9.94 6.91
CA TYR A 30 -1.32 -9.91 6.70
C TYR A 30 -2.12 -10.54 7.86
N GLU A 31 -1.68 -11.68 8.38
CA GLU A 31 -2.45 -12.48 9.35
C GLU A 31 -2.18 -12.10 10.81
N ASP A 32 -0.94 -11.76 11.17
CA ASP A 32 -0.54 -11.57 12.57
C ASP A 32 -0.56 -10.12 13.03
N LEU A 33 -0.32 -9.17 12.12
CA LEU A 33 -0.30 -7.73 12.45
C LEU A 33 -1.67 -7.06 12.34
N ASN A 34 -2.60 -7.63 11.58
CA ASN A 34 -4.00 -7.19 11.51
C ASN A 34 -4.88 -7.66 12.68
N LYS A 35 -4.34 -8.45 13.63
CA LYS A 35 -5.05 -8.79 14.87
C LYS A 35 -5.19 -7.51 15.71
N GLU A 36 -6.40 -7.27 16.24
CA GLU A 36 -6.85 -6.01 16.88
C GLU A 36 -6.01 -5.49 18.08
N GLU A 37 -4.92 -6.16 18.48
CA GLU A 37 -4.19 -5.89 19.72
C GLU A 37 -2.91 -5.05 19.59
N ASN A 38 -2.62 -4.41 18.46
CA ASN A 38 -1.44 -3.52 18.38
C ASN A 38 -1.77 -2.09 18.86
N LYS A 39 -1.30 -1.74 20.07
CA LYS A 39 -1.45 -0.44 20.74
C LYS A 39 -0.16 0.40 20.70
N TYR A 40 0.24 1.02 19.59
CA TYR A 40 1.23 2.12 19.59
C TYR A 40 1.00 3.19 18.51
N LEU A 41 0.62 4.39 18.97
CA LEU A 41 0.37 5.65 18.26
C LEU A 41 1.21 5.93 16.98
N VAL A 42 0.58 6.54 15.99
CA VAL A 42 1.26 7.21 14.86
C VAL A 42 1.41 8.70 15.16
N GLY A 43 2.54 9.25 14.72
CA GLY A 43 2.68 10.67 14.46
C GLY A 43 3.61 11.36 15.42
N HIS A 44 4.92 11.12 15.29
CA HIS A 44 5.86 12.22 15.39
C HIS A 44 6.38 12.48 13.98
N PHE A 45 6.67 13.75 13.67
CA PHE A 45 7.53 14.13 12.54
C PHE A 45 8.92 13.50 12.78
N THR A 46 9.04 12.19 12.60
CA THR A 46 10.32 11.51 12.64
C THR A 46 10.88 11.56 11.24
N VAL A 47 12.10 12.08 11.15
CA VAL A 47 13.00 12.08 9.99
C VAL A 47 13.38 10.63 9.65
N ASP A 48 12.40 9.75 9.45
CA ASP A 48 12.63 8.33 9.28
C ASP A 48 12.98 8.06 7.83
N LYS A 49 14.26 8.29 7.52
CA LYS A 49 14.90 8.05 6.23
C LYS A 49 14.59 6.66 5.67
N GLN A 50 14.11 5.72 6.46
CA GLN A 50 13.73 4.39 6.03
C GLN A 50 12.53 4.39 5.07
N ILE A 51 11.53 5.27 5.29
CA ILE A 51 10.40 5.41 4.37
C ILE A 51 10.87 6.09 3.09
N ASP A 52 11.64 7.17 3.22
CA ASP A 52 12.19 7.92 2.09
C ASP A 52 13.13 7.05 1.21
N SER A 53 13.91 6.16 1.82
CA SER A 53 14.84 5.26 1.11
C SER A 53 14.25 3.93 0.66
N ALA A 54 13.03 3.58 1.08
CA ALA A 54 12.35 2.38 0.58
C ALA A 54 12.16 2.46 -0.95
N ILE A 55 12.11 1.32 -1.65
CA ILE A 55 11.89 1.32 -3.11
C ILE A 55 10.46 1.78 -3.43
N MET A 56 9.48 1.30 -2.66
CA MET A 56 8.07 1.62 -2.77
C MET A 56 7.38 1.35 -1.43
N LEU A 57 6.13 1.78 -1.30
CA LEU A 57 5.29 1.46 -0.15
C LEU A 57 4.14 0.54 -0.59
N ILE A 58 3.89 -0.53 0.18
CA ILE A 58 2.77 -1.45 -0.03
C ILE A 58 1.76 -1.20 1.09
N CYS A 59 0.53 -0.84 0.71
CA CYS A 59 -0.56 -0.51 1.61
C CYS A 59 -1.57 -1.65 1.58
N LEU A 60 -1.71 -2.38 2.68
CA LEU A 60 -2.69 -3.46 2.82
C LEU A 60 -4.00 -2.87 3.36
N ASP A 61 -5.03 -2.79 2.52
CA ASP A 61 -6.34 -2.25 2.88
C ASP A 61 -7.34 -3.40 3.13
N ASN A 62 -7.96 -3.38 4.32
CA ASN A 62 -9.01 -4.33 4.71
C ASN A 62 -10.39 -3.95 4.17
N ASP A 63 -10.49 -2.89 3.38
CA ASP A 63 -11.73 -2.52 2.70
C ASP A 63 -12.13 -3.65 1.74
N ASP A 64 -13.44 -3.87 1.60
CA ASP A 64 -14.00 -4.89 0.71
C ASP A 64 -14.94 -4.19 -0.29
N PRO A 65 -14.45 -3.90 -1.51
CA PRO A 65 -15.24 -3.25 -2.56
C PRO A 65 -16.47 -4.08 -2.94
N SER A 66 -16.48 -5.40 -2.71
CA SER A 66 -17.64 -6.24 -2.99
C SER A 66 -18.79 -6.00 -2.00
N LYS A 67 -18.48 -5.48 -0.80
CA LYS A 67 -19.47 -5.03 0.20
C LYS A 67 -20.02 -3.63 -0.07
N LEU A 68 -19.51 -2.91 -1.07
CA LEU A 68 -20.18 -1.70 -1.55
C LEU A 68 -21.61 -2.05 -1.93
N ASN A 69 -22.54 -1.40 -1.24
CA ASN A 69 -23.96 -1.73 -1.26
C ASN A 69 -24.43 -2.04 -2.69
N LYS A 70 -25.04 -3.21 -2.89
CA LYS A 70 -25.53 -3.64 -4.21
C LYS A 70 -26.53 -2.65 -4.82
N SER A 71 -27.13 -1.78 -3.99
CA SER A 71 -28.02 -0.70 -4.41
C SER A 71 -27.33 0.47 -5.11
N LEU A 72 -25.99 0.58 -5.05
CA LEU A 72 -25.27 1.62 -5.77
C LEU A 72 -25.25 1.33 -7.26
N SER A 73 -25.48 2.38 -8.06
CA SER A 73 -25.34 2.32 -9.51
C SER A 73 -23.89 2.04 -9.90
N LYS A 74 -23.66 1.59 -11.14
CA LYS A 74 -22.31 1.34 -11.67
C LYS A 74 -21.40 2.58 -11.53
N VAL A 75 -21.93 3.77 -11.78
CA VAL A 75 -21.19 5.04 -11.69
C VAL A 75 -20.79 5.34 -10.25
N GLN A 76 -21.71 5.21 -9.29
CA GLN A 76 -21.43 5.46 -7.88
C GLN A 76 -20.37 4.51 -7.31
N ARG A 77 -20.36 3.25 -7.76
CA ARG A 77 -19.30 2.30 -7.38
C ARG A 77 -17.95 2.72 -7.96
N MET A 78 -17.91 3.17 -9.22
CA MET A 78 -16.67 3.68 -9.81
C MET A 78 -16.16 4.92 -9.09
N GLU A 79 -17.01 5.90 -8.78
CA GLU A 79 -16.63 7.10 -8.04
C GLU A 79 -16.08 6.76 -6.65
N TYR A 80 -16.72 5.82 -5.94
CA TYR A 80 -16.22 5.36 -4.65
C TYR A 80 -14.84 4.71 -4.77
N ILE A 81 -14.68 3.78 -5.73
CA ILE A 81 -13.42 3.07 -5.95
C ILE A 81 -12.31 4.06 -6.34
N LEU A 82 -12.59 4.98 -7.26
CA LEU A 82 -11.64 6.01 -7.68
C LEU A 82 -11.27 6.97 -6.55
N GLY A 83 -12.25 7.43 -5.76
CA GLY A 83 -11.99 8.27 -4.60
C GLY A 83 -11.13 7.55 -3.55
N LYS A 84 -11.36 6.25 -3.35
CA LYS A 84 -10.54 5.41 -2.48
C LYS A 84 -9.10 5.28 -2.96
N TYR A 85 -8.90 5.07 -4.25
CA TYR A 85 -7.57 4.92 -4.84
C TYR A 85 -6.81 6.25 -4.94
N LEU A 86 -7.51 7.34 -5.23
CA LEU A 86 -6.90 8.66 -5.35
C LEU A 86 -6.52 9.25 -4.00
N CYS A 87 -7.46 9.24 -3.06
CA CYS A 87 -7.29 9.86 -1.75
C CYS A 87 -8.26 9.26 -0.71
N ASN A 88 -8.00 8.00 -0.29
CA ASN A 88 -8.73 7.37 0.83
C ASN A 88 -8.72 8.26 2.10
N ASN A 89 -9.20 7.76 3.23
CA ASN A 89 -9.20 8.39 4.57
C ASN A 89 -7.86 9.02 5.07
N LEU A 90 -6.81 9.06 4.24
CA LEU A 90 -5.51 9.69 4.42
C LEU A 90 -4.65 9.00 5.48
N LEU A 91 -5.08 7.84 5.97
CA LEU A 91 -4.38 7.13 7.03
C LEU A 91 -3.39 6.11 6.46
N ASN A 92 -3.75 5.31 5.46
CA ASN A 92 -2.91 4.18 5.03
C ASN A 92 -2.07 4.47 3.77
N ARG A 93 -1.55 5.69 3.60
CA ARG A 93 -0.75 6.12 2.44
C ARG A 93 0.35 7.09 2.86
N TRP A 94 1.46 7.12 2.13
CA TRP A 94 2.50 8.14 2.26
C TRP A 94 2.64 8.91 0.95
N TYR A 95 1.91 10.01 0.79
CA TYR A 95 1.78 10.72 -0.49
C TYR A 95 3.08 11.35 -1.01
N ASP A 96 4.05 11.61 -0.14
CA ASP A 96 5.39 12.07 -0.56
C ASP A 96 6.27 10.94 -1.12
N LYS A 97 5.80 9.68 -1.09
CA LYS A 97 6.53 8.54 -1.65
C LYS A 97 6.29 8.45 -3.15
N SER A 98 7.34 8.14 -3.91
CA SER A 98 7.25 7.98 -5.36
C SER A 98 6.09 7.06 -5.79
N PHE A 99 5.99 5.89 -5.18
CA PHE A 99 4.95 4.90 -5.45
C PHE A 99 4.33 4.39 -4.14
N ASN A 100 2.99 4.41 -4.08
CA ASN A 100 2.20 3.66 -3.10
C ASN A 100 1.36 2.64 -3.87
N MET A 101 1.64 1.34 -3.67
CA MET A 101 0.80 0.27 -4.19
C MET A 101 -0.21 -0.13 -3.11
N THR A 102 -1.48 -0.11 -3.42
CA THR A 102 -2.54 -0.57 -2.53
C THR A 102 -2.96 -1.97 -2.93
N MET A 103 -3.05 -2.88 -1.98
CA MET A 103 -3.71 -4.17 -2.14
C MET A 103 -4.93 -4.24 -1.25
N VAL A 104 -6.08 -4.44 -1.88
CA VAL A 104 -7.38 -4.53 -1.21
C VAL A 104 -7.68 -6.00 -0.88
N SER A 105 -8.54 -6.25 0.11
CA SER A 105 -8.85 -7.59 0.60
C SER A 105 -9.38 -8.58 -0.46
N ASP A 106 -10.00 -8.07 -1.54
CA ASP A 106 -10.46 -8.88 -2.67
C ASP A 106 -9.36 -9.20 -3.71
N GLY A 107 -8.13 -8.77 -3.44
CA GLY A 107 -6.97 -8.90 -4.32
C GLY A 107 -6.82 -7.79 -5.35
N THR A 108 -7.70 -6.80 -5.38
CA THR A 108 -7.57 -5.64 -6.27
C THR A 108 -6.32 -4.85 -5.92
N LEU A 109 -5.54 -4.50 -6.94
CA LEU A 109 -4.34 -3.66 -6.82
C LEU A 109 -4.60 -2.28 -7.40
N ASP A 110 -4.04 -1.28 -6.73
CA ASP A 110 -4.03 0.12 -7.18
C ASP A 110 -2.63 0.70 -7.01
N LEU A 111 -2.30 1.70 -7.83
CA LEU A 111 -1.01 2.37 -7.81
C LEU A 111 -1.21 3.90 -7.79
N HIS A 112 -0.88 4.49 -6.66
CA HIS A 112 -0.82 5.94 -6.49
C HIS A 112 0.64 6.41 -6.68
N CYS A 113 0.82 7.45 -7.49
CA CYS A 113 2.14 8.02 -7.79
C CYS A 113 2.19 9.51 -7.50
N GLU A 114 3.28 9.95 -6.86
CA GLU A 114 3.56 11.37 -6.66
C GLU A 114 3.97 11.99 -8.01
N HIS A 115 3.33 13.09 -8.41
CA HIS A 115 3.39 13.61 -9.77
C HIS A 115 4.71 14.34 -10.10
N THR A 116 5.45 14.87 -9.14
CA THR A 116 6.58 15.78 -9.43
C THR A 116 7.79 15.10 -10.07
N TRP A 117 7.98 13.79 -9.91
CA TRP A 117 9.16 13.08 -10.43
C TRP A 117 8.88 12.19 -11.66
N ASN A 118 7.64 12.05 -12.11
CA ASN A 118 7.29 11.17 -13.23
C ASN A 118 6.44 11.85 -14.30
N ASP A 119 6.47 11.26 -15.49
CA ASP A 119 5.46 11.45 -16.52
C ASP A 119 4.58 10.19 -16.61
N ASP A 120 3.38 10.33 -17.16
CA ASP A 120 2.42 9.21 -17.30
C ASP A 120 3.01 8.02 -18.07
N VAL A 121 4.00 8.26 -18.95
CA VAL A 121 4.62 7.21 -19.76
C VAL A 121 5.62 6.37 -18.95
N THR A 122 6.28 6.95 -17.96
CA THR A 122 7.14 6.22 -17.01
C THR A 122 6.30 5.30 -16.14
N LEU A 123 5.15 5.79 -15.68
CA LEU A 123 4.21 5.00 -14.89
C LEU A 123 3.64 3.82 -15.69
N LEU A 124 3.22 4.05 -16.94
CA LEU A 124 2.67 3.00 -17.79
C LEU A 124 3.68 1.89 -18.12
N ARG A 125 4.98 2.19 -18.11
CA ARG A 125 6.04 1.19 -18.32
C ARG A 125 6.35 0.35 -17.08
N PHE A 126 6.04 0.88 -15.90
CA PHE A 126 6.21 0.15 -14.65
C PHE A 126 5.08 -0.87 -14.41
N LEU A 127 3.85 -0.53 -14.84
CA LEU A 127 2.67 -1.38 -14.82
C LEU A 127 2.74 -2.50 -15.89
#